data_AF-A0AAW1BQQ4-F1
#
_entry.id   AF-A0AAW1BQQ4-F1
#
_cell.length_a   1.000
_cell.length_b   1.000
_cell.length_c   1.000
_cell.angle_alpha   90.00
_cell.angle_beta   90.00
_cell.angle_gamma   90.00
#
_symmetry.space_group_name_H-M   'P 1'
#
loop_
_entity.id
_entity.type
_entity.pdbx_description
1 polymer ?
#
loop_
_entity_poly.entity_id
_entity_poly.type
_entity_poly.pdbx_seq_one_letter_code
_entity_poly.pdbx_strand_id
1 'polypeptide(L)'
;MKRGQGRRAVWWVWLGGRYALQNPRGSNPELRTPLLQEPTQWHAEAVASMGVTCVSQMPIAEGKSVQQTVEILTRKLELLGAEKQGTFCVDCETYHTAASTMGSQGQGAKLMYVMHNSEYPLSCFALFENGPCLIADTNFDILMVKLKGFFQNAKGNKIESRGTRYQYCDFLVKIGTVTMGPSARGISVEVEYCPCVVATDCWNLVMEFMQSFMGNHAPGIPSVFSNKHDSIYSPADTIVQYMELFNKIRKQQQVPVAGSPDQGNERSESANKPKLKVRDRSMRERTLVSQAD
;
A
#
# COMPACT_ATOMS: atom_id res chain seq x y z
N MET A 1 34.63 55.06 -0.51
CA MET A 1 33.51 54.17 -0.13
C MET A 1 32.26 54.70 -0.81
N LYS A 2 31.45 54.01 -1.63
CA LYS A 2 31.28 52.61 -2.03
C LYS A 2 31.12 52.58 -3.56
N ARG A 3 31.71 51.59 -4.24
CA ARG A 3 31.48 51.30 -5.68
C ARG A 3 30.21 50.47 -5.84
N GLY A 4 29.44 50.75 -6.89
CA GLY A 4 28.33 49.93 -7.34
C GLY A 4 28.79 48.64 -8.03
N GLN A 5 27.88 47.67 -8.12
CA GLN A 5 28.03 46.48 -8.96
C GLN A 5 26.76 46.30 -9.81
N GLY A 6 26.96 46.42 -11.11
CA GLY A 6 25.95 46.18 -12.13
C GLY A 6 25.63 44.69 -12.26
N ARG A 7 24.35 44.40 -12.48
CA ARG A 7 23.84 43.07 -12.83
C ARG A 7 24.39 42.70 -14.20
N ARG A 8 25.18 41.63 -14.29
CA ARG A 8 25.54 40.99 -15.56
C ARG A 8 24.47 39.95 -15.88
N ALA A 9 23.79 40.12 -17.01
CA ALA A 9 22.93 39.08 -17.58
C ALA A 9 23.82 37.97 -18.16
N VAL A 10 23.57 36.73 -17.75
CA VAL A 10 24.20 35.53 -18.32
C VAL A 10 23.24 34.97 -19.35
N TRP A 11 23.66 34.91 -20.60
CA TRP A 11 22.90 34.31 -21.68
C TRP A 11 23.26 32.83 -21.78
N TRP A 12 22.23 31.97 -21.73
CA TRP A 12 22.38 30.55 -22.03
C TRP A 12 21.99 30.33 -23.50
N VAL A 13 22.87 29.69 -24.27
CA VAL A 13 22.57 29.24 -25.64
C VAL A 13 22.46 27.72 -25.62
N TRP A 14 21.35 27.20 -26.14
CA TRP A 14 21.07 25.77 -26.24
C TRP A 14 21.75 25.19 -27.49
N LEU A 15 22.69 24.26 -27.28
CA LEU A 15 23.28 23.44 -28.35
C LEU A 15 23.25 21.98 -27.88
N GLY A 16 22.35 21.18 -28.45
CA GLY A 16 22.46 19.72 -28.48
C GLY A 16 22.81 19.01 -27.17
N GLY A 17 22.07 19.28 -26.09
CA GLY A 17 22.10 18.42 -24.90
C GLY A 17 23.17 18.70 -23.84
N ARG A 18 23.93 19.80 -23.91
CA ARG A 18 24.74 20.27 -22.76
C ARG A 18 24.70 21.79 -22.62
N TYR A 19 24.62 22.27 -21.38
CA TYR A 19 24.83 23.67 -21.05
C TYR A 19 26.35 23.92 -20.90
N ALA A 20 26.90 24.86 -21.67
CA ALA A 20 28.30 25.29 -21.54
C ALA A 20 28.35 26.77 -21.14
N LEU A 21 29.08 27.07 -20.06
CA LEU A 21 29.44 28.44 -19.67
C LEU A 21 30.62 28.90 -20.54
N GLN A 22 30.40 29.86 -21.43
CA GLN A 22 31.48 30.47 -22.18
C GLN A 22 32.09 31.62 -21.38
N ASN A 23 33.28 31.42 -20.82
CA ASN A 23 34.02 32.48 -20.15
C ASN A 23 34.88 33.23 -21.18
N PRO A 24 34.73 34.56 -21.36
CA PRO A 24 35.48 35.30 -22.34
C PRO A 24 36.84 35.72 -21.78
N ARG A 25 37.90 35.35 -22.52
CA ARG A 25 39.29 35.83 -22.47
C ARG A 25 40.21 35.17 -21.43
N GLY A 26 41.36 34.70 -21.92
CA GLY A 26 42.33 33.89 -21.20
C GLY A 26 43.42 34.65 -20.46
N SER A 27 44.18 33.92 -19.65
CA SER A 27 45.66 33.97 -19.53
C SER A 27 46.15 33.17 -18.30
N ASN A 28 47.06 32.23 -18.57
CA ASN A 28 48.13 31.60 -17.77
C ASN A 28 47.85 30.67 -16.55
N PRO A 29 48.65 29.59 -16.37
CA PRO A 29 48.48 28.54 -15.36
C PRO A 29 49.38 28.75 -14.13
N GLU A 30 49.25 27.86 -13.15
CA GLU A 30 49.97 27.74 -11.87
C GLU A 30 49.46 28.58 -10.70
N LEU A 31 48.69 27.92 -9.84
CA LEU A 31 48.81 28.01 -8.38
C LEU A 31 48.24 26.72 -7.79
N ARG A 32 49.12 25.91 -7.19
CA ARG A 32 48.78 24.75 -6.38
C ARG A 32 48.09 25.21 -5.09
N THR A 33 46.89 24.73 -4.84
CA THR A 33 46.21 24.73 -3.54
C THR A 33 45.52 23.37 -3.35
N PRO A 34 45.35 22.93 -2.09
CA PRO A 34 45.32 21.52 -1.73
C PRO A 34 44.01 20.84 -2.12
N LEU A 35 44.12 19.53 -2.43
CA LEU A 35 43.03 18.59 -2.65
C LEU A 35 42.04 18.61 -1.48
N LEU A 36 41.02 19.46 -1.59
CA LEU A 36 39.69 19.13 -1.07
C LEU A 36 39.19 18.01 -1.98
N GLN A 37 39.23 16.80 -1.45
CA GLN A 37 38.58 15.65 -2.05
C GLN A 37 37.10 16.01 -2.21
N GLU A 38 36.73 16.38 -3.43
CA GLU A 38 35.34 16.57 -3.78
C GLU A 38 34.62 15.24 -3.51
N PRO A 39 33.45 15.23 -2.86
CA PRO A 39 32.66 14.02 -2.77
C PRO A 39 32.16 13.69 -4.18
N THR A 40 32.94 12.93 -4.93
CA THR A 40 32.54 12.21 -6.14
C THR A 40 31.62 11.06 -5.72
N GLN A 41 30.38 11.37 -5.38
CA GLN A 41 29.29 10.41 -5.52
C GLN A 41 27.98 11.16 -5.56
N TRP A 42 27.73 11.73 -6.74
CA TRP A 42 26.44 12.23 -7.14
C TRP A 42 25.40 11.16 -6.82
N HIS A 43 24.43 11.57 -6.01
CA HIS A 43 23.10 10.99 -5.89
C HIS A 43 22.47 10.80 -7.28
N ALA A 44 22.85 9.71 -7.95
CA ALA A 44 22.27 9.26 -9.21
C ALA A 44 21.52 7.93 -9.03
N GLU A 45 21.07 7.65 -7.81
CA GLU A 45 20.42 6.40 -7.40
C GLU A 45 18.90 6.58 -7.15
N ALA A 46 18.30 7.59 -7.78
CA ALA A 46 16.86 7.86 -7.66
C ALA A 46 16.18 8.09 -9.02
N VAL A 47 16.75 7.53 -10.09
CA VAL A 47 15.89 6.96 -11.13
C VAL A 47 15.58 5.57 -10.60
N ALA A 48 14.41 5.41 -9.95
CA ALA A 48 13.93 4.11 -9.52
C ALA A 48 14.14 3.13 -10.68
N SER A 49 15.08 2.19 -10.51
CA SER A 49 15.27 1.11 -11.46
C SER A 49 13.94 0.40 -11.53
N MET A 50 13.27 0.49 -12.68
CA MET A 50 11.97 -0.12 -12.85
C MET A 50 12.14 -1.63 -12.91
N GLY A 51 12.02 -2.31 -11.77
CA GLY A 51 12.00 -3.77 -11.72
C GLY A 51 10.59 -4.33 -11.86
N VAL A 52 10.50 -5.60 -12.27
CA VAL A 52 9.25 -6.36 -12.18
C VAL A 52 9.02 -6.73 -10.73
N THR A 53 7.83 -6.40 -10.21
CA THR A 53 7.46 -6.64 -8.82
C THR A 53 6.36 -7.70 -8.70
N CYS A 54 6.46 -8.55 -7.69
CA CYS A 54 5.39 -9.44 -7.24
C CYS A 54 5.03 -9.12 -5.78
N VAL A 55 3.75 -8.84 -5.52
CA VAL A 55 3.20 -8.62 -4.17
C VAL A 55 2.32 -9.80 -3.79
N SER A 56 2.53 -10.36 -2.61
CA SER A 56 1.80 -11.54 -2.14
C SER A 56 1.49 -11.50 -0.65
N GLN A 57 0.51 -12.32 -0.24
CA GLN A 57 0.18 -12.52 1.16
C GLN A 57 0.98 -13.71 1.70
N MET A 58 1.69 -13.53 2.82
CA MET A 58 2.20 -14.68 3.57
C MET A 58 1.11 -15.20 4.52
N PRO A 59 0.73 -16.48 4.45
CA PRO A 59 -0.21 -17.07 5.41
C PRO A 59 0.42 -17.19 6.79
N ILE A 60 -0.42 -17.05 7.81
CA ILE A 60 -0.02 -17.22 9.20
C ILE A 60 -0.33 -18.68 9.57
N ALA A 61 0.70 -19.44 9.92
CA ALA A 61 0.52 -20.82 10.35
C ALA A 61 -0.23 -20.88 11.69
N GLU A 62 -0.96 -21.98 11.91
CA GLU A 62 -1.69 -22.20 13.17
C GLU A 62 -0.75 -22.06 14.38
N GLY A 63 -1.22 -21.35 15.41
CA GLY A 63 -0.47 -21.11 16.64
C GLY A 63 0.65 -20.05 16.53
N LYS A 64 0.89 -19.45 15.36
CA LYS A 64 1.85 -18.35 15.21
C LYS A 64 1.15 -16.99 15.16
N SER A 65 1.83 -15.97 15.68
CA SER A 65 1.41 -14.58 15.49
C SER A 65 1.92 -14.01 14.17
N VAL A 66 1.32 -12.90 13.73
CA VAL A 66 1.80 -12.09 12.60
C VAL A 66 3.27 -11.75 12.79
N GLN A 67 3.61 -11.24 13.98
CA GLN A 67 4.96 -10.79 14.31
C GLN A 67 5.98 -11.93 14.26
N GLN A 68 5.64 -13.09 14.82
CA GLN A 68 6.51 -14.27 14.77
C GLN A 68 6.76 -14.72 13.33
N THR A 69 5.74 -14.66 12.46
CA THR A 69 5.88 -15.06 11.06
C THR A 69 6.75 -14.07 10.28
N VAL A 70 6.60 -12.76 10.54
CA VAL A 70 7.48 -11.72 9.99
C VAL A 70 8.93 -11.97 10.40
N GLU A 71 9.20 -12.22 11.69
CA GLU A 71 10.55 -12.51 12.19
C GLU A 71 11.17 -13.75 11.56
N ILE A 72 10.37 -14.80 11.33
CA ILE A 72 10.82 -16.01 10.63
C ILE A 72 11.24 -15.70 9.19
N LEU A 73 10.42 -14.93 8.45
CA LEU A 73 10.75 -14.52 7.09
C LEU A 73 12.00 -13.64 7.04
N THR A 74 12.08 -12.65 7.93
CA THR A 74 13.26 -11.78 8.08
C THR A 74 14.53 -12.60 8.30
N ARG A 75 14.51 -13.53 9.27
CA ARG A 75 15.68 -14.37 9.57
C ARG A 75 16.07 -15.22 8.37
N LYS A 76 15.11 -15.77 7.63
CA LYS A 76 15.41 -16.55 6.41
C LYS A 76 16.09 -15.69 5.33
N LEU A 77 15.61 -14.46 5.09
CA LEU A 77 16.24 -13.54 4.16
C LEU A 77 17.65 -13.14 4.59
N GLU A 78 17.85 -12.82 5.87
CA GLU A 78 19.17 -12.49 6.41
C GLU A 78 20.14 -13.69 6.31
N LEU A 79 19.67 -14.92 6.52
CA LEU A 79 20.47 -16.14 6.30
C LEU A 79 20.84 -16.37 4.84
N LEU A 80 20.04 -15.90 3.88
CA LEU A 80 20.41 -15.90 2.46
C LEU A 80 21.47 -14.84 2.14
N GLY A 81 21.72 -13.90 3.05
CA GLY A 81 22.65 -12.78 2.86
C GLY A 81 21.98 -11.48 2.45
N ALA A 82 20.66 -11.36 2.61
CA ALA A 82 19.97 -10.09 2.34
C ALA A 82 20.31 -9.03 3.40
N GLU A 83 20.59 -7.81 2.95
CA GLU A 83 20.94 -6.69 3.81
C GLU A 83 19.76 -5.73 3.99
N LYS A 84 19.57 -5.22 5.21
CA LYS A 84 18.51 -4.26 5.50
C LYS A 84 18.86 -2.88 4.94
N GLN A 85 17.96 -2.34 4.10
CA GLN A 85 18.14 -1.06 3.42
C GLN A 85 17.18 0.06 3.87
N GLY A 86 16.16 -0.25 4.69
CA GLY A 86 15.25 0.77 5.19
C GLY A 86 13.89 0.25 5.59
N THR A 87 12.89 1.13 5.53
CA THR A 87 11.49 0.81 5.78
C THR A 87 10.63 1.28 4.62
N PHE A 88 9.42 0.72 4.52
CA PHE A 88 8.45 1.10 3.51
C PHE A 88 7.05 1.22 4.11
N CYS A 89 6.19 1.97 3.42
CA CYS A 89 4.78 2.09 3.73
C CYS A 89 3.97 2.18 2.43
N VAL A 90 2.94 1.35 2.32
CA VAL A 90 1.91 1.47 1.30
C VAL A 90 0.56 1.58 1.99
N ASP A 91 -0.13 2.70 1.83
CA ASP A 91 -1.45 2.91 2.42
C ASP A 91 -2.53 3.10 1.37
N CYS A 92 -3.75 2.73 1.74
CA CYS A 92 -4.93 2.78 0.90
C CYS A 92 -6.12 3.36 1.67
N GLU A 93 -6.59 4.50 1.20
CA GLU A 93 -7.84 5.11 1.62
C GLU A 93 -8.96 4.74 0.66
N THR A 94 -10.15 4.47 1.21
CA THR A 94 -11.33 4.06 0.44
C THR A 94 -12.38 5.16 0.47
N TYR A 95 -12.93 5.47 -0.70
CA TYR A 95 -13.99 6.45 -0.89
C TYR A 95 -15.20 5.79 -1.53
N HIS A 96 -16.38 6.05 -1.00
CA HIS A 96 -17.65 5.72 -1.61
C HIS A 96 -18.09 6.84 -2.54
N THR A 97 -18.52 6.51 -3.76
CA THR A 97 -19.25 7.48 -4.59
C THR A 97 -20.60 7.78 -3.95
N ALA A 98 -20.93 9.06 -3.81
CA ALA A 98 -22.22 9.51 -3.29
C ALA A 98 -23.37 9.01 -4.19
N ALA A 99 -24.50 8.62 -3.58
CA ALA A 99 -25.65 8.13 -4.34
C ALA A 99 -26.21 9.17 -5.34
N SER A 100 -26.01 10.46 -5.07
CA SER A 100 -26.48 11.57 -5.91
C SER A 100 -25.73 11.72 -7.25
N THR A 101 -24.56 11.12 -7.41
CA THR A 101 -23.81 11.13 -8.70
C THR A 101 -24.12 9.94 -9.59
N MET A 102 -24.81 8.92 -9.09
CA MET A 102 -25.19 7.75 -9.86
C MET A 102 -26.51 8.03 -10.57
N GLY A 103 -26.46 8.51 -11.81
CA GLY A 103 -27.62 8.83 -12.64
C GLY A 103 -28.48 7.63 -13.10
N SER A 104 -28.32 6.44 -12.53
CA SER A 104 -29.13 5.27 -12.89
C SER A 104 -29.48 4.42 -11.65
N GLN A 105 -30.79 4.29 -11.39
CA GLN A 105 -31.32 3.38 -10.38
C GLN A 105 -30.91 1.95 -10.73
N GLY A 106 -29.93 1.39 -10.03
CA GLY A 106 -29.56 -0.03 -10.14
C GLY A 106 -28.06 -0.34 -10.12
N GLN A 107 -27.17 0.64 -10.30
CA GLN A 107 -25.74 0.41 -10.14
C GLN A 107 -25.32 0.64 -8.69
N GLY A 108 -24.76 -0.39 -8.05
CA GLY A 108 -24.18 -0.28 -6.70
C GLY A 108 -23.13 0.83 -6.63
N ALA A 109 -22.96 1.44 -5.46
CA ALA A 109 -21.97 2.48 -5.24
C ALA A 109 -20.56 1.96 -5.56
N LYS A 110 -19.91 2.53 -6.58
CA LYS A 110 -18.54 2.16 -6.97
C LYS A 110 -17.56 2.70 -5.93
N LEU A 111 -16.56 1.89 -5.61
CA LEU A 111 -15.49 2.32 -4.73
C LEU A 111 -14.38 3.00 -5.52
N MET A 112 -13.77 4.00 -4.91
CA MET A 112 -12.52 4.59 -5.35
C MET A 112 -11.47 4.42 -4.25
N TYR A 113 -10.28 4.01 -4.64
CA TYR A 113 -9.16 3.77 -3.75
C TYR A 113 -8.07 4.78 -4.06
N VAL A 114 -7.58 5.46 -3.04
CA VAL A 114 -6.47 6.40 -3.13
C VAL A 114 -5.30 5.78 -2.38
N MET A 115 -4.21 5.54 -3.08
CA MET A 115 -3.06 4.80 -2.55
C MET A 115 -1.78 5.63 -2.62
N HIS A 116 -0.96 5.49 -1.59
CA HIS A 116 0.35 6.10 -1.50
C HIS A 116 1.40 5.03 -1.25
N ASN A 117 2.57 5.21 -1.84
CA ASN A 117 3.71 4.34 -1.67
C ASN A 117 4.92 5.19 -1.30
N SER A 118 5.60 4.87 -0.19
CA SER A 118 6.76 5.61 0.29
C SER A 118 7.93 5.64 -0.71
N GLU A 119 8.00 4.69 -1.64
CA GLU A 119 8.98 4.69 -2.73
C GLU A 119 8.66 5.72 -3.83
N TYR A 120 7.41 6.18 -3.89
CA TYR A 120 6.92 7.19 -4.84
C TYR A 120 6.28 8.37 -4.10
N PRO A 121 7.03 9.10 -3.25
CA PRO A 121 6.47 10.08 -2.32
C PRO A 121 5.84 11.31 -2.98
N LEU A 122 6.10 11.51 -4.28
CA LEU A 122 5.53 12.61 -5.08
C LEU A 122 4.32 12.17 -5.92
N SER A 123 3.91 10.90 -5.82
CA SER A 123 2.82 10.32 -6.59
C SER A 123 1.70 9.82 -5.69
N CYS A 124 0.49 9.95 -6.20
CA CYS A 124 -0.74 9.40 -5.66
C CYS A 124 -1.36 8.50 -6.72
N PHE A 125 -1.85 7.33 -6.31
CA PHE A 125 -2.45 6.37 -7.22
C PHE A 125 -3.94 6.24 -6.91
N ALA A 126 -4.78 6.64 -7.86
CA ALA A 126 -6.24 6.54 -7.74
C ALA A 126 -6.77 5.39 -8.60
N LEU A 127 -7.46 4.44 -7.97
CA LEU A 127 -8.04 3.28 -8.63
C LEU A 127 -9.55 3.29 -8.44
N PHE A 128 -10.30 3.29 -9.53
CA PHE A 128 -11.71 2.95 -9.47
C PHE A 128 -11.89 1.43 -9.46
N GLU A 129 -12.90 0.96 -8.75
CA GLU A 129 -13.29 -0.45 -8.80
C GLU A 129 -13.53 -0.90 -10.26
N ASN A 130 -12.76 -1.90 -10.71
CA ASN A 130 -12.73 -2.39 -12.09
C ASN A 130 -12.33 -1.35 -13.16
N GLY A 131 -11.71 -0.24 -12.74
CA GLY A 131 -11.24 0.83 -13.62
C GLY A 131 -9.72 0.85 -13.77
N PRO A 132 -9.19 1.76 -14.61
CA PRO A 132 -7.75 1.97 -14.73
C PRO A 132 -7.17 2.57 -13.43
N CYS A 133 -5.88 2.32 -13.21
CA CYS A 133 -5.10 3.05 -12.21
C CYS A 133 -4.66 4.40 -12.79
N LEU A 134 -5.06 5.49 -12.16
CA LEU A 134 -4.65 6.85 -12.49
C LEU A 134 -3.50 7.25 -11.58
N ILE A 135 -2.45 7.84 -12.15
CA ILE A 135 -1.32 8.39 -11.41
C ILE A 135 -1.46 9.91 -11.40
N ALA A 136 -1.46 10.50 -10.22
CA ALA A 136 -1.56 11.93 -10.00
C ALA A 136 -0.44 12.40 -9.05
N ASP A 137 -0.31 13.72 -8.88
CA ASP A 137 0.53 14.29 -7.83
C ASP A 137 -0.16 14.19 -6.46
N THR A 138 0.57 14.55 -5.40
CA THR A 138 0.04 14.58 -4.02
C THR A 138 -1.01 15.69 -3.80
N ASN A 139 -1.21 16.62 -4.74
CA ASN A 139 -2.31 17.59 -4.65
C ASN A 139 -3.67 16.92 -4.87
N PHE A 140 -3.71 15.69 -5.39
CA PHE A 140 -4.94 14.91 -5.53
C PHE A 140 -5.65 14.71 -4.18
N ASP A 141 -4.94 14.55 -3.07
CA ASP A 141 -5.56 14.45 -1.74
C ASP A 141 -6.34 15.72 -1.37
N ILE A 142 -5.79 16.88 -1.71
CA ILE A 142 -6.44 18.18 -1.49
C ILE A 142 -7.70 18.27 -2.36
N LEU A 143 -7.63 17.78 -3.60
CA LEU A 143 -8.79 17.69 -4.48
C LEU A 143 -9.87 16.78 -3.88
N MET A 144 -9.49 15.65 -3.30
CA MET A 144 -10.43 14.72 -2.66
C MET A 144 -11.19 15.35 -1.50
N VAL A 145 -10.54 16.21 -0.70
CA VAL A 145 -11.21 16.98 0.35
C VAL A 145 -12.25 17.95 -0.23
N LYS A 146 -11.94 18.59 -1.37
CA LYS A 146 -12.88 19.50 -2.07
C LYS A 146 -14.05 18.74 -2.69
N LEU A 147 -13.84 17.49 -3.12
CA LEU A 147 -14.84 16.63 -3.73
C LEU A 147 -15.66 15.81 -2.73
N LYS A 148 -15.65 16.13 -1.43
CA LYS A 148 -16.38 15.39 -0.37
C LYS A 148 -17.89 15.19 -0.61
N GLY A 149 -18.50 16.06 -1.42
CA GLY A 149 -19.92 15.93 -1.82
C GLY A 149 -20.17 14.77 -2.80
N PHE A 150 -19.14 14.35 -3.52
CA PHE A 150 -19.17 13.29 -4.53
C PHE A 150 -18.47 12.01 -4.07
N PHE A 151 -17.43 12.15 -3.24
CA PHE A 151 -16.65 11.06 -2.69
C PHE A 151 -16.61 11.12 -1.18
N GLN A 152 -17.25 10.16 -0.53
CA GLN A 152 -17.30 10.07 0.93
C GLN A 152 -16.21 9.10 1.41
N ASN A 153 -15.25 9.61 2.18
CA ASN A 153 -14.21 8.77 2.77
C ASN A 153 -14.83 7.75 3.75
N ALA A 154 -14.51 6.48 3.54
CA ALA A 154 -14.90 5.38 4.40
C ALA A 154 -14.03 5.40 5.68
N LYS A 155 -14.39 6.26 6.64
CA LYS A 155 -13.64 6.40 7.89
C LYS A 155 -13.45 5.05 8.58
N GLY A 156 -12.22 4.75 8.98
CA GLY A 156 -11.86 3.48 9.63
C GLY A 156 -11.55 2.31 8.69
N ASN A 157 -11.72 2.48 7.36
CA ASN A 157 -11.34 1.47 6.35
C ASN A 157 -9.94 1.71 5.74
N LYS A 158 -9.16 2.64 6.31
CA LYS A 158 -7.76 2.80 5.94
C LYS A 158 -7.03 1.51 6.27
N ILE A 159 -6.43 0.93 5.24
CA ILE A 159 -5.57 -0.24 5.33
C ILE A 159 -4.18 0.20 4.88
N GLU A 160 -3.16 -0.34 5.53
CA GLU A 160 -1.78 -0.02 5.20
C GLU A 160 -0.90 -1.26 5.38
N SER A 161 0.19 -1.30 4.64
CA SER A 161 1.24 -2.28 4.74
C SER A 161 2.52 -1.55 5.11
N ARG A 162 3.09 -1.86 6.28
CA ARG A 162 4.33 -1.24 6.76
C ARG A 162 5.34 -2.28 7.17
N GLY A 163 6.61 -2.04 6.86
CA GLY A 163 7.66 -2.95 7.31
C GLY A 163 9.05 -2.57 6.83
N THR A 164 9.88 -3.59 6.71
CA THR A 164 11.32 -3.44 6.44
C THR A 164 11.64 -3.78 4.99
N ARG A 165 12.52 -2.98 4.40
CA ARG A 165 13.09 -3.16 3.06
C ARG A 165 14.47 -3.79 3.17
N TYR A 166 14.71 -4.80 2.35
CA TYR A 166 15.95 -5.54 2.22
C TYR A 166 16.42 -5.53 0.77
N GLN A 167 17.72 -5.68 0.57
CA GLN A 167 18.33 -5.91 -0.74
C GLN A 167 19.13 -7.20 -0.72
N TYR A 168 18.97 -7.99 -1.76
CA TYR A 168 19.71 -9.22 -1.98
C TYR A 168 20.13 -9.28 -3.44
N CYS A 169 21.41 -9.04 -3.73
CA CYS A 169 21.90 -8.91 -5.10
C CYS A 169 21.03 -7.92 -5.91
N ASP A 170 20.42 -8.42 -6.99
CA ASP A 170 19.55 -7.68 -7.90
C ASP A 170 18.08 -7.61 -7.44
N PHE A 171 17.77 -8.17 -6.28
CA PHE A 171 16.43 -8.18 -5.70
C PHE A 171 16.26 -7.17 -4.59
N LEU A 172 15.09 -6.57 -4.57
CA LEU A 172 14.59 -5.76 -3.47
C LEU A 172 13.42 -6.52 -2.84
N VAL A 173 13.50 -6.76 -1.53
CA VAL A 173 12.47 -7.51 -0.79
C VAL A 173 11.89 -6.64 0.31
N LYS A 174 10.57 -6.58 0.40
CA LYS A 174 9.86 -5.87 1.46
C LYS A 174 8.95 -6.84 2.20
N ILE A 175 9.15 -6.96 3.50
CA ILE A 175 8.28 -7.73 4.39
C ILE A 175 7.51 -6.75 5.26
N GLY A 176 6.18 -6.74 5.11
CA GLY A 176 5.30 -5.82 5.81
C GLY A 176 4.22 -6.50 6.62
N THR A 177 3.81 -5.85 7.70
CA THR A 177 2.57 -6.15 8.40
C THR A 177 1.47 -5.30 7.77
N VAL A 178 0.37 -5.95 7.38
CA VAL A 178 -0.84 -5.27 6.92
C VAL A 178 -1.72 -4.96 8.11
N THR A 179 -2.04 -3.70 8.34
CA THR A 179 -2.90 -3.21 9.43
C THR A 179 -4.15 -2.55 8.86
N MET A 180 -5.26 -2.67 9.58
CA MET A 180 -6.48 -1.91 9.31
C MET A 180 -6.98 -1.30 10.62
N GLY A 181 -6.97 0.04 10.67
CA GLY A 181 -7.04 0.74 11.96
C GLY A 181 -5.91 0.27 12.89
N PRO A 182 -6.20 -0.04 14.17
CA PRO A 182 -5.17 -0.48 15.13
C PRO A 182 -4.82 -1.98 15.03
N SER A 183 -5.50 -2.76 14.18
CA SER A 183 -5.36 -4.22 14.18
C SER A 183 -4.46 -4.71 13.05
N ALA A 184 -3.49 -5.57 13.36
CA ALA A 184 -2.78 -6.36 12.36
C ALA A 184 -3.70 -7.41 11.75
N ARG A 185 -3.74 -7.47 10.42
CA ARG A 185 -4.66 -8.30 9.63
C ARG A 185 -3.96 -9.31 8.72
N GLY A 186 -2.68 -9.10 8.43
CA GLY A 186 -1.93 -10.03 7.58
C GLY A 186 -0.48 -9.61 7.40
N ILE A 187 0.19 -10.31 6.50
CA ILE A 187 1.60 -10.09 6.15
C ILE A 187 1.67 -9.93 4.63
N SER A 188 2.36 -8.89 4.18
CA SER A 188 2.70 -8.64 2.79
C SER A 188 4.16 -9.03 2.55
N VAL A 189 4.41 -9.65 1.40
CA VAL A 189 5.75 -9.86 0.86
C VAL A 189 5.77 -9.31 -0.54
N GLU A 190 6.58 -8.28 -0.77
CA GLU A 190 6.85 -7.72 -2.09
C GLU A 190 8.29 -8.08 -2.48
N VAL A 191 8.46 -8.64 -3.67
CA VAL A 191 9.76 -8.94 -4.27
C VAL A 191 9.84 -8.25 -5.62
N GLU A 192 10.87 -7.44 -5.81
CA GLU A 192 11.17 -6.75 -7.05
C GLU A 192 12.50 -7.25 -7.61
N TYR A 193 12.52 -7.60 -8.89
CA TYR A 193 13.74 -7.89 -9.63
C TYR A 193 14.12 -6.68 -10.49
N CYS A 194 15.11 -5.92 -10.03
CA CYS A 194 15.49 -4.61 -10.56
C CYS A 194 15.99 -4.61 -12.03
N PRO A 195 16.69 -5.65 -12.54
CA PRO A 195 17.28 -5.62 -13.88
C PRO A 195 16.31 -5.81 -15.06
N CYS A 196 15.06 -6.23 -14.81
CA CYS A 196 14.10 -6.52 -15.88
C CYS A 196 12.81 -5.71 -15.70
N VAL A 197 12.27 -5.23 -16.83
CA VAL A 197 11.00 -4.49 -16.92
C VAL A 197 9.89 -5.31 -17.59
N VAL A 198 10.18 -6.52 -18.05
CA VAL A 198 9.25 -7.39 -18.79
C VAL A 198 8.93 -8.60 -17.93
N ALA A 199 7.69 -8.67 -17.42
CA ALA A 199 7.33 -9.66 -16.41
C ALA A 199 7.50 -11.11 -16.88
N THR A 200 7.16 -11.39 -18.14
CA THR A 200 7.27 -12.73 -18.74
C THR A 200 8.71 -13.24 -18.81
N ASP A 201 9.68 -12.35 -18.98
CA ASP A 201 11.09 -12.72 -19.13
C ASP A 201 11.74 -13.13 -17.80
N CYS A 202 11.33 -12.51 -16.69
CA CYS A 202 11.97 -12.74 -15.39
C CYS A 202 11.10 -13.47 -14.36
N TRP A 203 9.83 -13.78 -14.68
CA TRP A 203 8.89 -14.34 -13.70
C TRP A 203 9.40 -15.62 -13.02
N ASN A 204 9.96 -16.57 -13.78
CA ASN A 204 10.46 -17.82 -13.22
C ASN A 204 11.58 -17.58 -12.18
N LEU A 205 12.43 -16.59 -12.43
CA LEU A 205 13.51 -16.19 -11.53
C LEU A 205 12.98 -15.53 -10.25
N VAL A 206 11.99 -14.63 -10.39
CA VAL A 206 11.28 -14.05 -9.23
C VAL A 206 10.64 -15.15 -8.38
N MET A 207 9.99 -16.11 -9.03
CA MET A 207 9.34 -17.24 -8.37
C MET A 207 10.29 -18.14 -7.61
N GLU A 208 11.38 -18.57 -8.25
CA GLU A 208 12.40 -19.41 -7.62
C GLU A 208 12.99 -18.71 -6.38
N PHE A 209 13.29 -17.42 -6.50
CA PHE A 209 13.77 -16.64 -5.37
C PHE A 209 12.73 -16.54 -4.26
N MET A 210 11.45 -16.28 -4.56
CA MET A 210 10.38 -16.28 -3.54
C MET A 210 10.27 -17.64 -2.83
N GLN A 211 10.36 -18.74 -3.57
CA GLN A 211 10.33 -20.10 -3.01
C GLN A 211 11.50 -20.36 -2.04
N SER A 212 12.68 -19.77 -2.27
CA SER A 212 13.85 -19.96 -1.41
C SER A 212 13.62 -19.60 0.07
N PHE A 213 12.82 -18.56 0.36
CA PHE A 213 12.53 -18.12 1.73
C PHE A 213 11.07 -18.32 2.15
N MET A 214 10.11 -18.27 1.22
CA MET A 214 8.69 -18.49 1.49
C MET A 214 8.29 -19.97 1.43
N GLY A 215 9.11 -20.84 0.81
CA GLY A 215 8.79 -22.25 0.58
C GLY A 215 7.53 -22.41 -0.28
N ASN A 216 6.64 -23.31 0.13
CA ASN A 216 5.39 -23.63 -0.59
C ASN A 216 4.32 -22.51 -0.57
N HIS A 217 4.64 -21.35 0.01
CA HIS A 217 3.74 -20.20 0.07
C HIS A 217 4.03 -19.14 -1.00
N ALA A 218 4.98 -19.39 -1.92
CA ALA A 218 5.17 -18.54 -3.08
C ALA A 218 3.87 -18.48 -3.92
N PRO A 219 3.46 -17.28 -4.38
CA PRO A 219 2.22 -17.09 -5.13
C PRO A 219 2.29 -17.72 -6.53
N GLY A 220 1.15 -17.85 -7.21
CA GLY A 220 1.12 -18.06 -8.67
C GLY A 220 1.38 -16.76 -9.44
N ILE A 221 1.32 -16.83 -10.78
CA ILE A 221 1.48 -15.66 -11.67
C ILE A 221 0.47 -14.56 -11.28
N PRO A 222 0.91 -13.34 -10.94
CA PRO A 222 0.05 -12.20 -10.71
C PRO A 222 -0.87 -11.90 -11.91
N SER A 223 -2.12 -11.52 -11.62
CA SER A 223 -3.14 -11.18 -12.63
C SER A 223 -2.67 -10.09 -13.61
N VAL A 224 -1.89 -9.13 -13.09
CA VAL A 224 -1.34 -8.00 -13.85
C VAL A 224 -0.37 -8.43 -14.95
N PHE A 225 0.22 -9.64 -14.87
CA PHE A 225 1.15 -10.15 -15.89
C PHE A 225 0.39 -10.76 -17.08
N SER A 226 -0.79 -11.34 -16.85
CA SER A 226 -1.57 -12.02 -17.90
C SER A 226 -2.12 -11.08 -18.97
N ASN A 227 -2.36 -9.81 -18.62
CA ASN A 227 -2.99 -8.84 -19.53
C ASN A 227 -1.98 -8.13 -20.46
N LYS A 228 -0.70 -8.53 -20.43
CA LYS A 228 0.44 -7.67 -20.74
C LYS A 228 1.63 -8.45 -21.30
N HIS A 229 1.42 -9.28 -22.32
CA HIS A 229 2.45 -10.19 -22.86
C HIS A 229 3.77 -9.52 -23.28
N ASP A 230 3.75 -8.26 -23.74
CA ASP A 230 4.94 -7.49 -24.15
C ASP A 230 5.01 -6.07 -23.56
N SER A 231 4.20 -5.76 -22.54
CA SER A 231 4.18 -4.39 -22.01
C SER A 231 5.16 -4.21 -20.86
N ILE A 232 5.79 -3.05 -20.85
CA ILE A 232 6.69 -2.60 -19.79
C ILE A 232 5.92 -2.55 -18.46
N TYR A 233 6.49 -3.21 -17.45
CA TYR A 233 6.01 -3.18 -16.08
C TYR A 233 6.10 -1.75 -15.51
N SER A 234 5.03 -1.31 -14.84
CA SER A 234 4.90 0.06 -14.33
C SER A 234 4.61 0.06 -12.83
N PRO A 235 4.83 1.18 -12.10
CA PRO A 235 4.53 1.22 -10.67
C PRO A 235 3.04 1.04 -10.39
N ALA A 236 2.18 1.43 -11.34
CA ALA A 236 0.75 1.20 -11.28
C ALA A 236 0.41 -0.31 -11.18
N ASP A 237 1.21 -1.18 -11.80
CA ASP A 237 1.01 -2.63 -11.72
C ASP A 237 1.27 -3.13 -10.29
N THR A 238 2.30 -2.61 -9.61
CA THR A 238 2.56 -2.93 -8.19
C THR A 238 1.41 -2.45 -7.30
N ILE A 239 0.87 -1.26 -7.58
CA ILE A 239 -0.26 -0.72 -6.83
C ILE A 239 -1.53 -1.55 -7.02
N VAL A 240 -1.80 -2.03 -8.24
CA VAL A 240 -2.91 -2.95 -8.51
C VAL A 240 -2.75 -4.25 -7.69
N GLN A 241 -1.55 -4.82 -7.63
CA GLN A 241 -1.31 -6.01 -6.80
C GLN A 241 -1.53 -5.76 -5.30
N TYR A 242 -1.09 -4.61 -4.78
CA TYR A 242 -1.42 -4.21 -3.40
C TYR A 242 -2.92 -4.05 -3.17
N MET A 243 -3.64 -3.48 -4.15
CA MET A 243 -5.08 -3.31 -4.09
C MET A 243 -5.80 -4.67 -4.02
N GLU A 244 -5.35 -5.65 -4.81
CA GLU A 244 -5.85 -7.04 -4.76
C GLU A 244 -5.58 -7.70 -3.40
N LEU A 245 -4.35 -7.56 -2.87
CA LEU A 245 -3.97 -8.03 -1.54
C LEU A 245 -4.87 -7.44 -0.45
N PHE A 246 -5.06 -6.12 -0.46
CA PHE A 246 -5.91 -5.43 0.52
C PHE A 246 -7.37 -5.85 0.42
N ASN A 247 -7.90 -6.03 -0.79
CA ASN A 247 -9.25 -6.55 -0.98
C ASN A 247 -9.41 -7.99 -0.46
N LYS A 248 -8.39 -8.85 -0.65
CA LYS A 248 -8.39 -10.20 -0.09
C LYS A 248 -8.44 -10.19 1.44
N ILE A 249 -7.63 -9.34 2.07
CA ILE A 249 -7.58 -9.20 3.54
C ILE A 249 -8.90 -8.63 4.09
N ARG A 250 -9.51 -7.63 3.43
CA ARG A 250 -10.83 -7.09 3.81
C ARG A 250 -11.92 -8.17 3.76
N LYS A 251 -11.90 -9.04 2.75
CA LYS A 251 -12.86 -10.16 2.63
C LYS A 251 -12.67 -11.21 3.73
N GLN A 252 -11.42 -11.52 4.11
CA GLN A 252 -11.11 -12.45 5.20
C GLN A 252 -11.66 -11.98 6.56
N GLN A 253 -11.76 -10.67 6.77
CA GLN A 253 -12.32 -10.10 8.00
C GLN A 253 -13.85 -10.28 8.13
N GLN A 254 -14.59 -10.41 7.02
CA GLN A 254 -16.06 -10.50 7.06
C GLN A 254 -16.57 -11.88 7.49
N VAL A 255 -15.68 -12.86 7.68
CA VAL A 255 -16.04 -14.15 8.30
C VAL A 255 -15.94 -13.98 9.82
N PRO A 256 -17.04 -14.10 10.58
CA PRO A 256 -16.96 -14.08 12.03
C PRO A 256 -16.12 -15.27 12.47
N VAL A 257 -15.08 -15.02 13.28
CA VAL A 257 -14.44 -16.07 14.07
C VAL A 257 -15.51 -16.58 15.03
N ALA A 258 -16.15 -17.70 14.69
CA ALA A 258 -17.09 -18.38 15.57
C ALA A 258 -16.35 -18.72 16.88
N GLY A 259 -16.90 -18.23 17.99
CA GLY A 259 -16.28 -18.31 19.30
C GLY A 259 -15.98 -19.75 19.72
N SER A 260 -14.83 -19.93 20.35
CA SER A 260 -14.49 -21.12 21.13
C SER A 260 -15.50 -21.30 22.28
N PRO A 261 -16.03 -22.52 22.53
CA PRO A 261 -16.81 -22.79 23.72
C PRO A 261 -15.85 -22.89 24.91
N ASP A 262 -15.93 -21.93 25.83
CA ASP A 262 -15.23 -22.00 27.09
C ASP A 262 -16.02 -22.91 28.04
N GLN A 263 -15.43 -24.06 28.40
CA GLN A 263 -15.97 -25.01 29.37
C GLN A 263 -15.33 -24.77 30.73
N GLY A 264 -16.17 -24.33 31.67
CA GLY A 264 -16.19 -24.84 33.05
C GLY A 264 -15.39 -24.08 34.11
N ASN A 265 -16.11 -23.51 35.08
CA ASN A 265 -15.92 -23.96 36.47
C ASN A 265 -17.15 -23.71 37.35
N GLU A 266 -17.40 -24.64 38.28
CA GLU A 266 -18.60 -24.80 39.09
C GLU A 266 -18.67 -23.96 40.38
N ARG A 267 -19.93 -23.73 40.81
CA ARG A 267 -20.49 -23.58 42.18
C ARG A 267 -20.12 -22.38 43.05
N SER A 268 -21.15 -21.58 43.39
CA SER A 268 -21.68 -21.57 44.77
C SER A 268 -23.12 -21.04 44.81
N GLU A 269 -23.93 -21.72 45.62
CA GLU A 269 -25.35 -21.55 45.83
C GLU A 269 -25.57 -20.62 47.04
N SER A 270 -26.38 -19.56 46.89
CA SER A 270 -27.13 -19.00 48.02
C SER A 270 -28.35 -18.20 47.53
N ALA A 271 -29.47 -18.46 48.21
CA ALA A 271 -30.80 -17.97 47.90
C ALA A 271 -31.03 -16.50 48.35
N ASN A 272 -31.77 -15.71 47.55
CA ASN A 272 -32.89 -14.90 48.08
C ASN A 272 -33.78 -14.27 46.98
N LYS A 273 -35.09 -14.62 47.04
CA LYS A 273 -36.34 -13.96 46.61
C LYS A 273 -36.36 -12.92 45.46
N PRO A 274 -37.27 -13.07 44.47
CA PRO A 274 -37.68 -11.97 43.60
C PRO A 274 -38.77 -11.09 44.25
N LYS A 275 -38.59 -9.76 44.21
CA LYS A 275 -39.65 -8.78 44.51
C LYS A 275 -40.58 -8.65 43.29
N LEU A 276 -41.84 -9.01 43.50
CA LEU A 276 -42.98 -8.65 42.65
C LEU A 276 -42.99 -7.13 42.39
N LYS A 277 -43.11 -6.73 41.12
CA LYS A 277 -43.67 -5.43 40.75
C LYS A 277 -45.02 -5.67 40.09
N VAL A 278 -46.06 -5.47 40.90
CA VAL A 278 -47.47 -5.46 40.53
C VAL A 278 -47.68 -4.44 39.42
N ARG A 279 -48.34 -4.85 38.32
CA ARG A 279 -48.96 -3.93 37.39
C ARG A 279 -50.37 -4.42 37.10
N ASP A 280 -51.30 -3.52 37.36
CA ASP A 280 -52.72 -3.75 37.53
C ASP A 280 -53.42 -4.17 36.24
N ARG A 281 -54.48 -4.96 36.47
CA ARG A 281 -55.38 -5.54 35.47
C ARG A 281 -56.58 -4.61 35.34
N SER A 282 -56.91 -4.16 34.13
CA SER A 282 -58.27 -3.70 33.83
C SER A 282 -58.77 -4.39 32.58
N MET A 283 -59.71 -5.30 32.81
CA MET A 283 -60.60 -5.93 31.84
C MET A 283 -61.50 -4.88 31.20
N ARG A 284 -61.73 -5.00 29.88
CA ARG A 284 -63.07 -4.86 29.27
C ARG A 284 -63.17 -5.79 28.07
N GLU A 285 -64.07 -6.77 28.19
CA GLU A 285 -64.64 -7.55 27.10
C GLU A 285 -65.48 -6.68 26.15
N ARG A 286 -65.53 -7.03 24.86
CA ARG A 286 -66.76 -7.25 24.06
C ARG A 286 -66.43 -7.70 22.63
N THR A 287 -66.57 -9.02 22.43
CA THR A 287 -67.35 -9.77 21.43
C THR A 287 -67.71 -9.18 20.04
N LEU A 288 -67.63 -10.10 19.03
CA LEU A 288 -68.35 -10.21 17.73
C LEU A 288 -67.83 -9.33 16.56
N VAL A 289 -67.76 -9.70 15.27
CA VAL A 289 -68.17 -10.89 14.48
C VAL A 289 -67.58 -10.81 13.04
N SER A 290 -67.29 -11.98 12.44
CA SER A 290 -67.27 -12.43 11.01
C SER A 290 -66.67 -11.61 9.85
N GLN A 291 -65.82 -12.26 9.02
CA GLN A 291 -66.02 -12.66 7.59
C GLN A 291 -66.04 -11.52 6.56
N ALA A 292 -65.08 -11.50 5.62
CA ALA A 292 -65.17 -12.09 4.27
C ALA A 292 -66.12 -11.30 3.35
N ASP A 293 -65.59 -10.32 2.63
CA ASP A 293 -65.29 -10.34 1.19
C ASP A 293 -64.45 -9.11 0.83
#